data_AF-A0A524C4J6-F1
#
_entry.id   AF-A0A524C4J6-F1
#
_cell.length_a   1.000
_cell.length_b   1.000
_cell.length_c   1.000
_cell.angle_alpha   90.00
_cell.angle_beta   90.00
_cell.angle_gamma   90.00
#
_symmetry.space_group_name_H-M   'P 1'
#
loop_
_entity.id
_entity.type
_entity.pdbx_description
1 polymer ?
#
loop_
_entity_poly.entity_id
_entity_poly.type
_entity_poly.pdbx_seq_one_letter_code
_entity_poly.pdbx_strand_id
1 'polypeptide(L)'
;MSLPRNREENEESELKIDVGTIICFILGLFISWGNMLLILNSPSSIEVLAYLSIILTTMIPGIMIALKNRYWGYGYLIGFSLSGIPFMILMDLFIGGYTFVTTLFIFIILWLIFWKTWRSLGAIKREKV
;
A
#
# COMPACT_ATOMS: atom_id res chain seq x y z
N MET A 1 17.71 3.74 -39.68
CA MET A 1 18.34 4.15 -38.41
C MET A 1 17.33 3.85 -37.31
N SER A 2 17.46 2.69 -36.67
CA SER A 2 16.51 2.20 -35.66
C SER A 2 16.74 2.93 -34.33
N LEU A 3 15.76 3.71 -33.89
CA LEU A 3 15.79 4.34 -32.58
C LEU A 3 15.84 3.27 -31.48
N PRO A 4 16.61 3.47 -30.40
CA PRO A 4 16.81 2.46 -29.38
C PRO A 4 15.52 2.24 -28.58
N ARG A 5 15.10 0.96 -28.55
CA ARG A 5 13.98 0.33 -27.82
C ARG A 5 13.86 0.67 -26.32
N ASN A 6 14.84 1.36 -25.75
CA ASN A 6 14.98 1.67 -24.32
C ASN A 6 14.28 2.96 -23.86
N ARG A 7 13.80 3.84 -24.76
CA ARG A 7 13.17 5.11 -24.31
C ARG A 7 11.71 4.96 -23.88
N GLU A 8 10.96 4.04 -24.48
CA GLU A 8 9.52 3.88 -24.16
C GLU A 8 9.27 3.14 -22.83
N GLU A 9 10.20 2.31 -22.36
CA GLU A 9 10.08 1.68 -21.03
C GLU A 9 10.27 2.68 -19.88
N ASN A 10 10.82 3.86 -20.15
CA ASN A 10 11.20 4.82 -19.10
C ASN A 10 10.01 5.69 -18.63
N GLU A 11 8.98 5.89 -19.46
CA GLU A 11 7.88 6.81 -19.14
C GLU A 11 6.72 6.16 -18.34
N GLU A 12 6.56 4.83 -18.40
CA GLU A 12 5.50 4.12 -17.66
C GLU A 12 5.85 3.84 -16.18
N SER A 13 7.09 4.13 -15.76
CA SER A 13 7.61 3.80 -14.41
C SER A 13 7.80 5.01 -13.50
N GLU A 14 7.40 6.22 -13.89
CA GLU A 14 7.40 7.34 -12.96
C GLU A 14 6.24 7.18 -11.97
N LEU A 15 6.53 7.28 -10.68
CA LEU A 15 5.52 7.33 -9.63
C LEU A 15 4.68 8.60 -9.84
N LYS A 16 3.51 8.48 -10.47
CA LYS A 16 2.63 9.63 -10.71
C LYS A 16 1.93 9.99 -9.40
N ILE A 17 2.53 10.92 -8.66
CA ILE A 17 1.90 11.54 -7.49
C ILE A 17 0.84 12.50 -8.00
N ASP A 18 -0.38 12.00 -8.12
CA ASP A 18 -1.56 12.80 -8.41
C ASP A 18 -2.34 13.13 -7.12
N VAL A 19 -3.36 13.99 -7.26
CA VAL A 19 -4.22 14.39 -6.12
C VAL A 19 -4.87 13.17 -5.46
N GLY A 20 -5.25 12.16 -6.25
CA GLY A 20 -5.83 10.93 -5.73
C GLY A 20 -4.84 10.14 -4.85
N THR A 21 -3.57 10.09 -5.23
CA THR A 21 -2.50 9.46 -4.43
C THR A 21 -2.35 10.14 -3.07
N ILE A 22 -2.41 11.48 -3.03
CA ILE A 22 -2.34 12.25 -1.79
C ILE A 22 -3.57 12.00 -0.91
N ILE A 23 -4.77 11.99 -1.49
CA ILE A 23 -6.01 11.69 -0.75
C ILE A 23 -5.95 10.29 -0.15
N CYS A 24 -5.55 9.29 -0.94
CA CYS A 24 -5.42 7.91 -0.47
C CYS A 24 -4.35 7.77 0.61
N PHE A 25 -3.23 8.51 0.50
CA PHE A 25 -2.21 8.58 1.53
C PHE A 25 -2.75 9.09 2.87
N ILE A 26 -3.47 10.22 2.85
CA ILE A 26 -4.08 10.81 4.04
C ILE A 26 -5.12 9.85 4.64
N LEU A 27 -5.95 9.22 3.81
CA LEU A 27 -6.90 8.19 4.25
C LEU A 27 -6.20 7.00 4.90
N GLY A 28 -5.09 6.53 4.32
CA GLY A 28 -4.27 5.46 4.88
C GLY A 28 -3.75 5.80 6.27
N LEU A 29 -3.26 7.03 6.48
CA LEU A 29 -2.80 7.52 7.78
C LEU A 29 -3.89 7.41 8.84
N PHE A 30 -5.07 7.98 8.57
CA PHE A 30 -6.17 8.01 9.54
C PHE A 30 -6.79 6.64 9.81
N ILE A 31 -6.95 5.81 8.78
CA ILE A 31 -7.49 4.45 8.93
C ILE A 31 -6.53 3.59 9.76
N SER A 32 -5.23 3.65 9.47
CA SER A 32 -4.20 2.96 10.25
C SER A 32 -4.19 3.43 11.69
N TRP A 33 -4.24 4.74 11.92
CA TRP A 33 -4.29 5.30 13.28
C TRP A 33 -5.50 4.82 14.06
N GLY A 34 -6.70 4.86 13.44
CA GLY A 34 -7.91 4.34 14.04
C GLY A 34 -7.83 2.84 14.33
N ASN A 35 -7.22 2.05 13.44
CA ASN A 35 -7.03 0.62 13.65
C ASN A 35 -6.09 0.32 14.83
N MET A 36 -4.97 1.03 14.94
CA MET A 36 -4.06 0.90 16.08
C MET A 36 -4.71 1.33 17.40
N LEU A 37 -5.55 2.37 17.39
CA LEU A 37 -6.33 2.75 18.58
C LEU A 37 -7.34 1.67 18.98
N LEU A 38 -7.96 0.96 18.03
CA LEU A 38 -8.83 -0.17 18.34
C LEU A 38 -8.04 -1.30 19.00
N ILE A 39 -6.82 -1.59 18.52
CA ILE A 39 -5.95 -2.62 19.10
C ILE A 39 -5.53 -2.24 20.51
N LEU A 40 -5.11 -0.99 20.72
CA LEU A 40 -4.68 -0.49 22.03
C LEU A 40 -5.77 -0.63 23.11
N ASN A 41 -7.04 -0.49 22.72
CA ASN A 41 -8.17 -0.58 23.65
C ASN A 41 -8.85 -1.97 23.65
N SER A 42 -8.31 -2.95 22.94
CA SER A 42 -8.91 -4.28 22.83
C SER A 42 -8.64 -5.12 24.09
N PRO A 43 -9.64 -5.85 24.63
CA PRO A 43 -9.42 -6.78 25.72
C PRO A 43 -8.57 -7.97 25.29
N SER A 44 -7.80 -8.56 26.21
CA SER A 44 -6.84 -9.64 25.95
C SER A 44 -7.45 -10.89 25.30
N SER A 45 -8.77 -11.09 25.43
CA SER A 45 -9.48 -12.21 24.79
C SER A 45 -9.56 -12.13 23.27
N ILE A 46 -9.41 -10.93 22.67
CA ILE A 46 -9.51 -10.71 21.22
C ILE A 46 -8.24 -10.12 20.61
N GLU A 47 -7.14 -10.08 21.36
CA GLU A 47 -5.92 -9.38 20.96
C GLU A 47 -5.37 -9.87 19.61
N VAL A 48 -5.33 -11.19 19.40
CA VAL A 48 -4.90 -11.80 18.12
C VAL A 48 -5.79 -11.36 16.96
N LEU A 49 -7.10 -11.29 17.17
CA LEU A 49 -8.06 -10.82 16.16
C LEU A 49 -7.88 -9.33 15.88
N ALA A 50 -7.56 -8.54 16.91
CA ALA A 50 -7.28 -7.12 16.76
C ALA A 50 -6.04 -6.89 15.88
N TYR A 51 -4.95 -7.64 16.09
CA TYR A 51 -3.79 -7.58 15.20
C TYR A 51 -4.08 -8.07 13.77
N LEU A 52 -4.94 -9.09 13.60
CA LEU A 52 -5.37 -9.55 12.27
C LEU A 52 -6.13 -8.45 11.51
N SER A 53 -6.81 -7.55 12.24
CA SER A 53 -7.53 -6.43 11.63
C SER A 53 -6.61 -5.47 10.87
N ILE A 54 -5.32 -5.35 11.22
CA ILE A 54 -4.32 -4.58 10.45
C ILE A 54 -4.21 -5.13 9.03
N ILE A 55 -4.10 -6.45 8.89
CA ILE A 55 -3.95 -7.10 7.59
C ILE A 55 -5.21 -6.90 6.76
N LEU A 56 -6.39 -7.08 7.36
CA LEU A 56 -7.67 -6.92 6.66
C LEU A 56 -7.91 -5.47 6.22
N THR A 57 -7.69 -4.52 7.13
CA THR A 57 -7.88 -3.08 6.86
C THR A 57 -6.81 -2.53 5.93
N THR A 58 -5.63 -3.15 5.85
CA THR A 58 -4.61 -2.80 4.86
C THR A 58 -4.94 -3.40 3.49
N MET A 59 -5.15 -4.72 3.42
CA MET A 59 -5.21 -5.43 2.14
C MET A 59 -6.50 -5.18 1.38
N ILE A 60 -7.67 -5.24 2.04
CA ILE A 60 -8.95 -5.16 1.32
C ILE A 60 -9.09 -3.78 0.65
N PRO A 61 -8.97 -2.65 1.39
CA PRO A 61 -9.04 -1.33 0.77
C PRO A 61 -7.86 -1.08 -0.17
N GLY A 62 -6.65 -1.50 0.21
CA GLY A 62 -5.45 -1.32 -0.61
C GLY A 62 -5.57 -1.96 -1.98
N ILE A 63 -6.03 -3.20 -2.05
CA ILE A 63 -6.27 -3.92 -3.32
C ILE A 63 -7.41 -3.28 -4.10
N MET A 64 -8.54 -2.98 -3.45
CA MET A 64 -9.69 -2.34 -4.13
C MET A 64 -9.30 -1.01 -4.79
N ILE A 65 -8.51 -0.17 -4.10
CA ILE A 65 -8.03 1.10 -4.63
C ILE A 65 -6.99 0.85 -5.74
N ALA A 66 -6.07 -0.09 -5.54
CA ALA A 66 -5.01 -0.40 -6.51
C ALA A 66 -5.55 -0.93 -7.85
N LEU A 67 -6.67 -1.68 -7.83
CA LEU A 67 -7.36 -2.13 -9.04
C LEU A 67 -7.89 -0.96 -9.88
N LYS A 68 -8.34 0.13 -9.23
CA LYS A 68 -8.76 1.35 -9.92
C LYS A 68 -7.57 2.18 -10.39
N ASN A 69 -6.59 2.40 -9.52
CA ASN A 69 -5.34 3.07 -9.83
C ASN A 69 -4.23 2.58 -8.88
N ARG A 70 -3.20 1.95 -9.44
CA ARG A 70 -2.09 1.37 -8.66
C ARG A 70 -1.40 2.39 -7.77
N TYR A 71 -1.23 3.62 -8.24
CA TYR A 71 -0.53 4.67 -7.49
C TYR A 71 -1.35 5.15 -6.29
N TRP A 72 -2.68 5.15 -6.42
CA TRP A 72 -3.58 5.43 -5.29
C TRP A 72 -3.50 4.34 -4.23
N GLY A 73 -3.44 3.07 -4.67
CA GLY A 73 -3.21 1.94 -3.78
C GLY A 73 -1.87 2.04 -3.05
N TYR A 74 -0.81 2.44 -3.77
CA TYR A 74 0.50 2.71 -3.16
C TYR A 74 0.44 3.85 -2.16
N GLY A 75 -0.22 4.97 -2.51
CA GLY A 75 -0.43 6.08 -1.59
C GLY A 75 -1.10 5.62 -0.29
N TYR A 76 -2.19 4.85 -0.41
CA TYR A 76 -2.88 4.27 0.75
C TYR A 76 -1.97 3.42 1.63
N LEU A 77 -1.25 2.47 1.05
CA LEU A 77 -0.39 1.54 1.78
C LEU A 77 0.79 2.25 2.45
N ILE A 78 1.40 3.23 1.77
CA ILE A 78 2.48 4.03 2.33
C ILE A 78 1.96 4.88 3.49
N GLY A 79 0.82 5.56 3.33
CA GLY A 79 0.20 6.33 4.40
C GLY A 79 -0.15 5.46 5.60
N PHE A 80 -0.69 4.27 5.36
CA PHE A 80 -1.02 3.31 6.40
C PHE A 80 0.22 2.86 7.18
N SER A 81 1.31 2.51 6.47
CA SER A 81 2.57 2.10 7.09
C SER A 81 3.19 3.24 7.90
N LEU A 82 3.30 4.44 7.30
CA LEU A 82 3.92 5.60 7.94
C LEU A 82 3.19 6.06 9.19
N SER A 83 1.89 5.80 9.34
CA SER A 83 1.13 6.06 10.57
C SER A 83 1.70 5.29 11.77
N GLY A 84 2.29 4.11 11.54
CA GLY A 84 2.88 3.29 12.59
C GLY A 84 4.10 3.94 13.26
N ILE A 85 4.86 4.77 12.54
CA ILE A 85 6.05 5.45 13.07
C ILE A 85 5.69 6.44 14.21
N PRO A 86 4.82 7.45 14.01
CA PRO A 86 4.42 8.32 15.10
C PRO A 86 3.70 7.55 16.21
N PHE A 87 2.93 6.50 15.90
CA PHE A 87 2.27 5.70 16.93
C PHE A 87 3.28 4.95 17.82
N MET A 88 4.37 4.44 17.24
CA MET A 88 5.43 3.76 18.00
C MET A 88 6.14 4.68 18.98
N ILE A 89 6.22 5.98 18.66
CA ILE A 89 6.88 6.99 19.50
C ILE A 89 5.93 7.53 20.57
N LEU A 90 4.66 7.74 20.22
CA LEU A 90 3.70 8.48 21.05
C LEU A 90 2.80 7.59 21.91
N MET A 91 2.53 6.36 21.50
CA MET A 91 1.48 5.52 22.10
C MET A 91 2.02 4.16 22.52
N ASP A 92 2.39 3.31 21.56
CA ASP A 92 2.84 1.94 21.83
C ASP A 92 3.81 1.43 20.76
N LEU A 93 5.00 1.03 21.22
CA LEU A 93 6.10 0.57 20.36
C LEU A 93 5.74 -0.68 19.56
N PHE A 94 5.06 -1.64 20.17
CA PHE A 94 4.76 -2.93 19.54
C PHE A 94 3.66 -2.79 18.51
N ILE A 95 2.57 -2.10 18.84
CA ILE A 95 1.45 -1.89 17.92
C ILE A 95 1.91 -1.05 16.71
N GLY A 96 2.62 0.05 16.97
CA GLY A 96 3.14 0.92 15.92
C GLY A 96 4.16 0.21 15.03
N GLY A 97 5.13 -0.48 15.63
CA GLY A 97 6.16 -1.24 14.91
C GLY A 97 5.59 -2.39 14.08
N TYR A 98 4.67 -3.18 14.65
CA TYR A 98 4.01 -4.27 13.94
C TYR A 98 3.20 -3.74 12.75
N THR A 99 2.49 -2.63 12.92
CA THR A 99 1.72 -1.98 11.85
C THR A 99 2.64 -1.51 10.73
N PHE A 100 3.72 -0.79 11.07
CA PHE A 100 4.70 -0.32 10.09
C PHE A 100 5.28 -1.46 9.25
N VAL A 101 5.82 -2.50 9.90
CA VAL A 101 6.50 -3.62 9.25
C VAL A 101 5.52 -4.45 8.42
N THR A 102 4.37 -4.79 8.99
CA THR A 102 3.36 -5.64 8.31
C THR A 102 2.83 -4.95 7.05
N THR A 103 2.50 -3.67 7.14
CA THR A 103 2.00 -2.91 5.99
C THR A 103 3.09 -2.69 4.94
N LEU A 104 4.34 -2.44 5.35
CA LEU A 104 5.45 -2.32 4.41
C LEU A 104 5.69 -3.64 3.66
N PHE A 105 5.60 -4.77 4.37
CA PHE A 105 5.71 -6.09 3.77
C PHE A 105 4.59 -6.35 2.74
N ILE A 106 3.33 -6.04 3.10
CA ILE A 106 2.18 -6.13 2.19
C ILE A 106 2.38 -5.23 0.97
N PHE A 107 2.87 -4.00 1.17
CA PHE A 107 3.17 -3.07 0.10
C PHE A 107 4.16 -3.65 -0.90
N ILE A 108 5.28 -4.23 -0.42
CA ILE A 108 6.28 -4.86 -1.29
C ILE A 108 5.67 -6.02 -2.09
N ILE A 109 4.88 -6.89 -1.44
CA ILE A 109 4.21 -8.01 -2.13
C ILE A 109 3.28 -7.49 -3.23
N LEU A 110 2.40 -6.54 -2.91
CA LEU A 110 1.46 -5.99 -3.87
C LEU A 110 2.18 -5.28 -5.01
N TRP A 111 3.23 -4.52 -4.70
CA TRP A 111 4.06 -3.86 -5.70
C TRP A 111 4.67 -4.88 -6.68
N LEU A 112 5.24 -5.99 -6.18
CA LEU A 112 5.79 -7.06 -7.03
C LEU A 112 4.72 -7.73 -7.90
N ILE A 113 3.54 -8.01 -7.34
CA ILE A 113 2.42 -8.63 -8.07
C ILE A 113 1.96 -7.70 -9.19
N PHE A 114 1.67 -6.43 -8.87
CA PHE A 114 1.24 -5.46 -9.87
C PHE A 114 2.33 -5.27 -10.93
N TRP A 115 3.58 -5.12 -10.53
CA TRP A 115 4.71 -5.00 -11.47
C TRP A 115 4.75 -6.17 -12.48
N LYS A 116 4.57 -7.41 -12.01
CA LYS A 116 4.56 -8.59 -12.89
C LYS A 116 3.34 -8.60 -13.81
N THR A 117 2.15 -8.37 -13.27
CA THR A 117 0.88 -8.39 -14.02
C THR A 117 0.85 -7.32 -15.11
N TRP A 118 1.31 -6.11 -14.83
CA TRP A 118 1.30 -5.01 -15.80
C TRP A 118 2.30 -5.22 -16.94
N ARG A 119 3.49 -5.77 -16.66
CA ARG A 119 4.42 -6.19 -17.74
C ARG A 119 3.78 -7.22 -18.67
N SER A 120 3.02 -8.17 -18.11
CA SER A 120 2.31 -9.17 -18.90
C SER A 120 1.23 -8.55 -19.79
N LEU A 121 0.44 -7.61 -19.28
CA LEU A 121 -0.61 -6.94 -20.05
C LEU A 121 -0.05 -6.04 -21.16
N GLY A 122 1.05 -5.33 -20.88
CA GLY A 122 1.74 -4.50 -21.86
C GLY A 122 2.39 -5.32 -22.99
N ALA A 123 2.79 -6.56 -22.72
CA ALA A 123 3.26 -7.47 -23.76
C ALA A 123 2.12 -7.88 -24.70
N ILE A 124 0.96 -8.27 -24.15
CA ILE A 124 -0.21 -8.71 -24.93
C ILE A 124 -0.76 -7.57 -25.81
N LYS A 125 -0.79 -6.34 -25.30
CA LYS A 125 -1.28 -5.18 -26.07
C LYS A 125 -0.39 -4.86 -27.27
N ARG A 126 0.92 -5.12 -27.18
CA ARG A 126 1.89 -4.91 -28.28
C ARG A 126 1.81 -5.97 -29.38
N GLU A 127 1.26 -7.15 -29.09
CA GLU A 127 1.15 -8.25 -30.05
C GLU A 127 -0.15 -8.18 -30.88
N LYS A 128 -1.14 -7.43 -30.41
CA LYS A 128 -2.42 -7.20 -31.10
C LYS A 128 -2.46 -5.94 -31.99
N VAL A 129 -1.37 -5.18 -32.04
CA VAL A 129 -1.17 -4.01 -32.92
C VAL A 129 -0.21 -4.41 -34.03
#